data_AF-A0A952X3Y2-F1
#
_entry.id   AF-A0A952X3Y2-F1
#
_cell.length_a   1.000
_cell.length_b   1.000
_cell.length_c   1.000
_cell.angle_alpha   90.00
_cell.angle_beta   90.00
_cell.angle_gamma   90.00
#
_symmetry.space_group_name_H-M   'P 1'
#
loop_
_entity.id
_entity.type
_entity.pdbx_description
1 polymer ?
#
loop_
_entity_poly.entity_id
_entity_poly.type
_entity_poly.pdbx_seq_one_letter_code
_entity_poly.pdbx_strand_id
1 'polypeptide(L)'
;MTTGISTAATNIPEEIRRQLRRSREIVVLLTPESVNRPWVLLEVGAAWGLSRRMRITPVLCHTPFDMIPDMIRNKKAIRLNEMNAYLAELSRRVESGT
;
A
#
# COMPACT_ATOMS: atom_id res chain seq x y z
N MET A 1 40.51 18.47 7.34
CA MET A 1 39.45 18.56 6.32
C MET A 1 38.49 17.41 6.58
N THR A 2 37.38 17.68 7.26
CA THR A 2 36.41 16.66 7.68
C THR A 2 35.38 16.52 6.58
N THR A 3 35.46 15.44 5.80
CA THR A 3 34.43 15.11 4.81
C THR A 3 33.19 14.67 5.58
N GLY A 4 32.20 15.55 5.65
CA GLY A 4 30.92 15.28 6.29
C GLY A 4 30.22 14.14 5.57
N ILE A 5 30.21 12.96 6.19
CA ILE A 5 29.23 11.93 5.87
C ILE A 5 27.90 12.52 6.32
N SER A 6 27.08 12.94 5.36
CA SER A 6 25.69 13.30 5.62
C SER A 6 24.95 12.04 6.03
N THR A 7 24.93 11.76 7.33
CA THR A 7 24.05 10.78 7.96
C THR A 7 22.63 11.34 7.97
N ALA A 8 22.08 11.64 6.79
CA ALA A 8 20.64 11.76 6.65
C ALA A 8 20.09 10.33 6.67
N ALA A 9 19.98 9.75 7.87
CA ALA A 9 19.21 8.54 8.08
C ALA A 9 17.84 8.81 7.45
N THR A 10 17.58 8.22 6.29
CA THR A 10 16.32 8.43 5.59
C THR A 10 15.25 7.93 6.53
N ASN A 11 14.44 8.86 7.05
CA ASN A 11 13.33 8.50 7.90
C ASN A 11 12.32 7.77 7.01
N ILE A 12 12.45 6.44 6.94
CA ILE A 12 11.64 5.55 6.10
C ILE A 12 10.15 5.89 6.26
N PRO A 13 9.61 6.12 7.48
CA PRO A 13 8.25 6.62 7.66
C PRO A 13 7.91 7.93 6.95
N GLU A 14 8.83 8.90 6.90
CA GLU A 14 8.58 10.20 6.27
C GLU A 14 8.58 10.11 4.74
N GLU A 15 9.50 9.33 4.18
CA GLU A 15 9.53 9.03 2.73
C GLU A 15 8.24 8.36 2.29
N ILE A 16 7.81 7.32 3.01
CA ILE A 16 6.57 6.59 2.74
C ILE A 16 5.39 7.56 2.79
N ARG A 17 5.27 8.37 3.84
CA ARG A 17 4.20 9.40 3.95
C ARG A 17 4.21 10.38 2.77
N ARG A 18 5.39 10.78 2.30
CA ARG A 18 5.50 11.70 1.15
C ARG A 18 5.04 11.04 -0.15
N GLN A 19 5.41 9.78 -0.39
CA GLN A 19 4.98 9.04 -1.57
C GLN A 19 3.48 8.73 -1.52
N LEU A 20 2.95 8.33 -0.36
CA LEU A 20 1.51 8.13 -0.16
C LEU A 20 0.67 9.35 -0.55
N ARG A 21 1.14 10.57 -0.28
CA ARG A 21 0.44 11.81 -0.67
C ARG A 21 0.45 12.07 -2.18
N ARG A 22 1.40 11.50 -2.92
CA ARG A 22 1.54 11.67 -4.38
C ARG A 22 0.86 10.54 -5.17
N SER A 23 0.57 9.43 -4.51
CA SER A 23 -0.07 8.26 -5.14
C SER A 23 -1.58 8.40 -5.24
N ARG A 24 -2.14 7.92 -6.36
CA ARG A 24 -3.60 7.78 -6.57
C ARG A 24 -4.10 6.37 -6.23
N GLU A 25 -3.21 5.39 -6.24
CA GLU A 25 -3.50 3.99 -5.89
C GLU A 25 -2.36 3.37 -5.10
N ILE A 26 -2.69 2.55 -4.11
CA ILE A 26 -1.76 1.75 -3.31
C ILE A 26 -2.23 0.29 -3.28
N VAL A 27 -1.26 -0.61 -3.41
CA VAL A 27 -1.44 -2.05 -3.33
C VAL A 27 -0.90 -2.54 -1.98
N VAL A 28 -1.70 -3.31 -1.25
CA VAL A 28 -1.33 -3.84 0.07
C VAL A 28 -1.24 -5.36 -0.02
N LEU A 29 -0.03 -5.91 -0.02
CA LEU A 29 0.19 -7.35 -0.04
C LEU A 29 -0.01 -7.95 1.36
N LEU A 30 -0.98 -8.86 1.49
CA LEU A 30 -1.31 -9.56 2.72
C LEU A 30 -0.85 -11.01 2.63
N THR A 31 0.02 -11.42 3.54
CA THR A 31 0.40 -12.81 3.81
C THR A 31 -0.09 -13.20 5.21
N PRO A 32 -0.23 -14.49 5.54
CA PRO A 32 -0.64 -14.91 6.88
C PRO A 32 0.23 -14.33 8.01
N GLU A 33 1.50 -14.05 7.73
CA GLU A 33 2.45 -13.48 8.69
C GLU A 33 2.39 -11.95 8.76
N SER A 34 1.90 -11.27 7.71
CA SER A 34 1.88 -9.81 7.64
C SER A 34 0.66 -9.17 8.30
N VAL A 35 -0.47 -9.89 8.35
CA VAL A 35 -1.74 -9.42 8.93
C VAL A 35 -1.65 -9.06 10.42
N ASN A 36 -0.75 -9.69 11.18
CA ASN A 36 -0.55 -9.44 12.60
C ASN A 36 0.62 -8.47 12.90
N ARG A 37 1.26 -7.89 11.87
CA ARG A 37 2.40 -6.98 12.05
C ARG A 37 1.90 -5.55 12.30
N PRO A 38 2.22 -4.92 13.44
CA PRO A 38 1.76 -3.57 13.79
C PRO A 38 2.14 -2.49 12.76
N TRP A 39 3.29 -2.68 12.10
CA TRP A 39 3.78 -1.75 11.07
C TRP A 39 2.89 -1.70 9.82
N VAL A 40 2.26 -2.82 9.43
CA VAL A 40 1.31 -2.86 8.31
C VAL A 40 0.06 -2.05 8.65
N LEU A 41 -0.44 -2.15 9.88
CA LEU A 41 -1.60 -1.38 10.34
C LEU A 41 -1.33 0.13 10.43
N LEU A 42 -0.11 0.54 10.83
CA LEU A 42 0.30 1.94 10.88
C LEU A 42 0.38 2.58 9.47
N GLU A 43 0.95 1.87 8.49
CA GLU A 43 1.05 2.36 7.11
C GLU A 43 -0.31 2.36 6.41
N VAL A 44 -1.11 1.30 6.61
CA VAL A 44 -2.48 1.23 6.10
C VAL A 44 -3.36 2.28 6.80
N GLY A 45 -3.09 2.63 8.06
CA GLY A 45 -3.77 3.71 8.79
C GLY A 45 -3.48 5.09 8.24
N ALA A 46 -2.22 5.36 7.92
CA ALA A 46 -1.81 6.59 7.22
C ALA A 46 -2.44 6.66 5.82
N ALA A 47 -2.48 5.55 5.08
CA ALA A 47 -3.14 5.46 3.78
C ALA A 47 -4.66 5.62 3.89
N TRP A 48 -5.29 5.07 4.93
CA TRP A 48 -6.74 5.17 5.19
C TRP A 48 -7.16 6.61 5.49
N GLY A 49 -6.37 7.36 6.26
CA GLY A 49 -6.60 8.80 6.48
C GLY A 49 -6.61 9.63 5.18
N LEU A 50 -5.93 9.14 4.14
CA LEU A 50 -5.87 9.73 2.79
C LEU A 50 -6.83 9.08 1.80
N SER A 51 -7.60 8.06 2.20
CA SER A 51 -8.40 7.20 1.31
C SER A 51 -9.55 7.89 0.58
N ARG A 52 -9.86 9.14 0.92
CA ARG A 52 -10.75 10.00 0.12
C ARG A 52 -10.17 10.37 -1.25
N ARG A 53 -8.84 10.30 -1.42
CA ARG A 53 -8.13 10.65 -2.66
C ARG A 53 -7.30 9.51 -3.24
N MET A 54 -7.20 8.39 -2.54
CA MET A 54 -6.34 7.27 -2.90
C MET A 54 -7.11 5.95 -2.84
N ARG A 55 -7.02 5.18 -3.92
CA ARG A 55 -7.56 3.82 -3.99
C ARG A 55 -6.63 2.85 -3.26
N ILE A 56 -7.19 1.98 -2.43
CA ILE A 56 -6.45 0.95 -1.70
C ILE A 56 -6.92 -0.41 -2.21
N THR A 57 -6.01 -1.23 -2.72
CA THR A 57 -6.29 -2.57 -3.24
C THR A 57 -5.53 -3.62 -2.43
N PRO A 58 -6.21 -4.39 -1.56
CA PRO A 58 -5.59 -5.53 -0.89
C PRO A 58 -5.28 -6.66 -1.88
N VAL A 59 -4.10 -7.27 -1.75
CA VAL A 59 -3.66 -8.42 -2.54
C VAL A 59 -3.40 -9.58 -1.61
N LEU A 60 -4.16 -10.65 -1.75
CA LEU A 60 -4.09 -11.81 -0.87
C LEU A 60 -3.10 -12.85 -1.42
N CYS A 61 -2.04 -13.11 -0.66
CA CYS A 61 -1.07 -14.16 -0.91
C CYS A 61 -1.21 -15.23 0.18
N HIS A 62 -1.83 -16.37 -0.16
CA HIS A 62 -2.17 -17.44 0.79
C HIS A 62 -2.96 -16.96 2.04
N THR A 63 -3.59 -15.78 1.96
CA THR A 63 -4.32 -15.16 3.05
C THR A 63 -5.83 -15.26 2.78
N PRO A 64 -6.61 -15.79 3.73
CA PRO A 64 -8.07 -15.79 3.61
C PRO A 64 -8.66 -14.37 3.80
N PHE A 65 -9.85 -14.13 3.26
CA PHE A 65 -10.47 -12.80 3.24
C PHE A 65 -10.86 -12.26 4.64
N ASP A 66 -11.11 -13.16 5.59
CA ASP A 66 -11.44 -12.84 6.98
C ASP A 66 -10.27 -12.15 7.71
N MET A 67 -9.03 -12.45 7.30
CA MET A 67 -7.81 -11.84 7.82
C MET A 67 -7.49 -10.46 7.25
N ILE A 68 -8.33 -9.92 6.35
CA ILE A 68 -8.18 -8.52 5.90
C ILE A 68 -8.47 -7.59 7.08
N PRO A 69 -7.58 -6.63 7.39
CA PRO A 69 -7.82 -5.64 8.43
C PRO A 69 -9.13 -4.86 8.22
N ASP A 70 -9.91 -4.64 9.28
CA ASP A 70 -11.25 -4.03 9.22
C ASP A 70 -11.27 -2.70 8.47
N MET A 71 -10.21 -1.90 8.62
CA MET A 71 -10.02 -0.60 7.96
C MET A 71 -10.05 -0.65 6.42
N ILE A 72 -9.67 -1.79 5.82
CA ILE A 72 -9.64 -2.01 4.36
C ILE A 72 -10.50 -3.20 3.94
N ARG A 73 -11.25 -3.81 4.86
CA ARG A 73 -12.15 -4.94 4.59
C ARG A 73 -13.23 -4.62 3.56
N ASN A 74 -13.64 -3.36 3.47
CA ASN A 74 -14.63 -2.90 2.48
C ASN A 74 -14.04 -2.54 1.10
N LYS A 75 -12.73 -2.73 0.90
CA LYS A 75 -12.06 -2.48 -0.38
C LYS A 75 -12.08 -3.73 -1.24
N LYS A 76 -12.08 -3.55 -2.57
CA LYS A 76 -11.97 -4.66 -3.52
C LYS A 76 -10.61 -5.31 -3.36
N ALA A 77 -10.58 -6.49 -2.74
CA ALA A 77 -9.40 -7.33 -2.66
C ALA A 77 -9.27 -8.22 -3.90
N ILE A 78 -8.04 -8.54 -4.28
CA ILE A 78 -7.72 -9.47 -5.35
C ILE A 78 -6.81 -10.58 -4.82
N ARG A 79 -6.79 -11.73 -5.50
CA ARG A 79 -5.81 -12.78 -5.23
C ARG A 79 -4.49 -12.44 -5.92
N LEU A 80 -3.35 -12.85 -5.35
CA LEU A 80 -2.04 -12.61 -5.98
C LEU A 80 -1.98 -13.17 -7.41
N ASN A 81 -2.65 -14.29 -7.69
CA ASN A 81 -2.72 -14.88 -9.03
C ASN A 81 -3.47 -14.01 -10.05
N GLU A 82 -4.26 -13.05 -9.60
CA GLU A 82 -5.01 -12.10 -10.43
C GLU A 82 -4.22 -10.80 -10.67
N MET A 83 -2.99 -10.68 -10.12
CA MET A 83 -2.19 -9.47 -10.18
C MET A 83 -1.95 -8.98 -11.61
N ASN A 84 -1.70 -9.90 -12.56
CA ASN A 84 -1.47 -9.51 -13.95
C ASN A 84 -2.72 -8.85 -14.58
N ALA A 85 -3.90 -9.40 -14.31
CA ALA A 85 -5.16 -8.82 -14.79
C ALA A 85 -5.42 -7.45 -14.14
N TYR A 86 -5.13 -7.33 -12.84
CA TYR A 86 -5.23 -6.06 -12.12
C TYR A 86 -4.26 -5.00 -12.65
N LEU A 87 -3.00 -5.36 -12.94
CA LEU A 87 -2.01 -4.43 -13.49
C LEU A 87 -2.42 -3.96 -14.90
N ALA A 88 -2.95 -4.87 -15.74
CA ALA A 88 -3.50 -4.49 -17.03
C ALA A 88 -4.69 -3.52 -16.90
N GLU A 89 -5.56 -3.72 -15.91
CA GLU A 89 -6.64 -2.78 -15.59
C GLU A 89 -6.11 -1.43 -15.08
N LEU A 90 -5.11 -1.46 -14.20
CA LEU A 90 -4.46 -0.27 -13.64
C LEU A 90 -3.82 0.59 -14.74
N SER A 91 -3.08 -0.03 -15.68
CA SER A 91 -2.48 0.70 -16.80
C SER A 91 -3.53 1.48 -17.59
N ARG A 92 -4.67 0.86 -17.90
CA ARG A 92 -5.79 1.54 -18.58
C ARG A 92 -6.35 2.70 -17.76
N ARG A 93 -6.49 2.53 -16.44
CA ARG A 93 -6.97 3.61 -15.54
C ARG A 93 -6.02 4.81 -15.56
N VAL A 94 -4.72 4.55 -15.41
CA VAL A 94 -3.67 5.58 -15.44
C VAL A 94 -3.68 6.35 -16.76
N GLU A 95 -3.79 5.65 -17.90
CA GLU A 95 -3.89 6.27 -19.23
C GLU A 95 -5.16 7.12 -19.39
N SER A 96 -6.28 6.67 -18.84
CA SER A 96 -7.56 7.38 -18.87
C SER A 96 -7.67 8.56 -17.87
N GLY A 97 -6.64 8.77 -17.04
CA GLY A 97 -6.61 9.84 -16.03
C GLY A 97 -7.60 9.68 -14.86
N THR A 98 -8.33 8.56 -14.82
CA THR A 98 -9.35 8.21 -13.82
C THR A 98 -8.78 7.31 -12.74
#